data_AF-A0A0K2JEY5-F1
#
_entry.id   AF-A0A0K2JEY5-F1
#
_cell.length_a   1.000
_cell.length_b   1.000
_cell.length_c   1.000
_cell.angle_alpha   90.00
_cell.angle_beta   90.00
_cell.angle_gamma   90.00
#
_symmetry.space_group_name_H-M   'P 1'
#
loop_
_entity.id
_entity.type
_entity.pdbx_description
1 polymer ?
#
loop_
_entity_poly.entity_id
_entity_poly.type
_entity_poly.pdbx_seq_one_letter_code
_entity_poly.pdbx_strand_id
1 'polypeptide(L)'
;MFIILLLINCFLVTDGYIGWHWGGKSTATGPVAAGGKSWFAFSEKAIFNALYMACRIYLMILITTILTATTRPLDLTLALEDLLSPLKLVRFPVHILSTIISIALRMIPTLIEETGRIMKAQASRGVDFKNGHFKDKIKSTTALIIPLLVSAFQKAEDLAYAMDARGYDPHAKRTRYRHYRIHFPDVLLFIFGVGIACIIIAQSVTIGQYETFYQLWHWDNNSNAWIFGKIKTGFLQIRIPHIDEFVLGW
;
A
#
# COMPACT_ATOMS: atom_id res chain seq x y z
N MET A 1 8.09 13.77 -10.98
CA MET A 1 7.59 13.61 -9.58
C MET A 1 8.63 12.97 -8.66
N PHE A 2 9.19 11.81 -9.00
CA PHE A 2 10.19 11.11 -8.16
C PHE A 2 11.49 11.90 -7.93
N ILE A 3 12.04 12.51 -8.98
CA ILE A 3 13.22 13.40 -8.92
C ILE A 3 12.95 14.64 -8.05
N ILE A 4 11.71 15.15 -8.06
CA ILE A 4 11.30 16.32 -7.27
C ILE A 4 11.27 15.98 -5.78
N LEU A 5 10.77 14.80 -5.40
CA LEU A 5 10.79 14.33 -4.00
C LEU A 5 12.21 14.06 -3.49
N LEU A 6 13.08 13.53 -4.36
CA LEU A 6 14.49 13.30 -4.03
C LEU A 6 15.23 14.62 -3.79
N LEU A 7 15.03 15.62 -4.66
CA LEU A 7 15.59 16.95 -4.48
C LEU A 7 15.07 17.63 -3.21
N ILE A 8 13.77 17.57 -2.93
CA ILE A 8 13.19 18.13 -1.69
C ILE A 8 13.82 17.47 -0.45
N ASN A 9 13.97 16.14 -0.43
CA ASN A 9 14.54 15.43 0.73
C ASN A 9 16.03 15.77 0.95
N CYS A 10 16.79 15.91 -0.14
CA CYS A 10 18.20 16.29 -0.08
C CYS A 10 18.42 17.73 0.42
N PHE A 11 17.45 18.63 0.22
CA PHE A 11 17.56 20.04 0.55
C PHE A 11 17.00 20.45 1.92
N LEU A 12 16.15 19.62 2.56
CA LEU A 12 15.36 20.00 3.75
C LEU A 12 15.80 19.31 5.07
N VAL A 13 16.84 18.46 5.04
CA VAL A 13 17.34 17.78 6.25
C VAL A 13 18.42 18.65 6.91
N THR A 14 18.09 19.19 8.08
CA THR A 14 18.92 20.13 8.86
C THR A 14 19.94 19.49 9.80
N ASP A 15 19.92 18.16 9.98
CA ASP A 15 20.77 17.51 10.99
C ASP A 15 22.05 16.89 10.39
N GLY A 16 23.15 17.64 10.50
CA GLY A 16 24.52 17.14 10.33
C GLY A 16 25.23 17.72 9.11
N TYR A 17 25.91 18.86 9.28
CA TYR A 17 26.62 19.56 8.21
C TYR A 17 28.04 19.02 8.04
N ILE A 18 28.41 18.65 6.81
CA ILE A 18 29.81 18.57 6.36
C ILE A 18 29.85 19.25 4.98
N GLY A 19 30.10 20.56 4.94
CA GLY A 19 30.25 21.27 3.67
C GLY A 19 29.96 22.77 3.73
N TRP A 20 30.92 23.53 3.20
CA TRP A 20 31.02 24.98 2.98
C TRP A 20 29.80 25.86 3.31
N HIS A 21 29.98 26.69 4.33
CA HIS A 21 29.14 27.84 4.63
C HIS A 21 29.55 29.03 3.72
N TRP A 22 28.62 29.60 2.95
CA TRP A 22 28.89 30.91 2.33
C TRP A 22 28.56 31.99 3.37
N GLY A 23 29.59 32.41 4.10
CA GLY A 23 29.54 33.41 5.17
C GLY A 23 29.49 32.80 6.58
N GLY A 24 30.54 33.07 7.39
CA GLY A 24 30.52 32.96 8.86
C GLY A 24 30.70 31.59 9.56
N LYS A 25 31.92 31.35 10.07
CA LYS A 25 32.44 30.46 11.15
C LYS A 25 32.03 28.96 11.25
N SER A 26 33.06 28.12 11.33
CA SER A 26 33.08 26.65 11.38
C SER A 26 32.66 25.96 12.70
N THR A 27 31.82 26.56 13.54
CA THR A 27 31.39 25.92 14.79
C THR A 27 29.91 26.16 15.03
N ALA A 28 29.07 25.21 14.60
CA ALA A 28 27.67 25.15 15.02
C ALA A 28 27.27 23.68 15.18
N THR A 29 27.40 23.19 16.41
CA THR A 29 26.78 21.97 16.91
C THR A 29 25.41 22.32 17.50
N GLY A 30 24.33 21.82 16.89
CA GLY A 30 23.00 21.81 17.52
C GLY A 30 22.16 23.10 17.43
N PRO A 31 20.91 23.07 17.93
CA PRO A 31 19.71 23.46 17.16
C PRO A 31 19.39 24.95 17.05
N VAL A 32 20.28 25.86 17.42
CA VAL A 32 20.02 27.32 17.36
C VAL A 32 21.34 28.07 17.15
N ALA A 33 21.89 28.05 15.94
CA ALA A 33 22.89 29.05 15.56
C ALA A 33 22.16 30.36 15.20
N ALA A 34 22.23 31.33 16.12
CA ALA A 34 21.65 32.64 15.95
C ALA A 34 22.23 33.35 14.72
N GLY A 35 21.36 33.71 13.77
CA GLY A 35 21.66 34.70 12.74
C GLY A 35 22.21 34.14 11.42
N GLY A 36 21.38 33.42 10.68
CA GLY A 36 21.64 33.10 9.27
C GLY A 36 20.57 32.18 8.69
N LYS A 37 19.55 32.73 8.03
CA LYS A 37 18.52 31.93 7.33
C LYS A 37 19.11 31.38 6.02
N SER A 38 19.91 30.33 6.07
CA SER A 38 20.20 29.55 4.86
C SER A 38 19.05 28.57 4.62
N TRP A 39 18.32 28.78 3.54
CA TRP A 39 17.17 27.95 3.13
C TRP A 39 17.57 26.53 2.71
N PHE A 40 18.86 26.28 2.52
CA PHE A 40 19.41 25.07 1.92
C PHE A 40 20.68 24.65 2.67
N ALA A 41 20.70 23.39 3.11
CA ALA A 41 21.81 22.76 3.81
C ALA A 41 22.16 21.45 3.10
N PHE A 42 23.42 21.25 2.75
CA PHE A 42 23.89 20.00 2.16
C PHE A 42 24.51 19.12 3.26
N SER A 43 23.88 17.98 3.52
CA SER A 43 24.32 17.00 4.51
C SER A 43 24.56 15.65 3.83
N GLU A 44 25.69 15.01 4.12
CA GLU A 44 25.96 13.63 3.69
C GLU A 44 24.83 12.67 4.12
N LYS A 45 24.30 12.86 5.33
CA LYS A 45 23.16 12.09 5.85
C LYS A 45 21.88 12.33 5.04
N ALA A 46 21.66 13.55 4.54
CA ALA A 46 20.51 13.86 3.70
C ALA A 46 20.55 13.11 2.36
N ILE A 47 21.73 12.95 1.77
CA ILE A 47 21.91 12.21 0.51
C ILE A 47 21.62 10.72 0.73
N PHE A 48 22.19 10.12 1.78
CA PHE A 48 21.94 8.72 2.09
C PHE A 48 20.45 8.45 2.40
N ASN A 49 19.80 9.33 3.15
CA ASN A 49 18.37 9.22 3.44
C ASN A 49 17.50 9.40 2.18
N ALA A 50 17.83 10.35 1.32
CA ALA A 50 17.12 10.57 0.05
C ALA A 50 17.27 9.36 -0.89
N LEU A 51 18.48 8.80 -0.99
CA LEU A 51 18.76 7.60 -1.78
C LEU A 51 18.01 6.38 -1.22
N TYR A 52 17.97 6.22 0.11
CA TYR A 52 17.22 5.16 0.77
C TYR A 52 15.72 5.26 0.48
N MET A 53 15.13 6.45 0.61
CA MET A 53 13.71 6.68 0.28
C MET A 53 13.42 6.42 -1.20
N ALA A 54 14.31 6.85 -2.10
CA ALA A 54 14.19 6.57 -3.53
C ALA A 54 14.20 5.07 -3.81
N CYS A 55 15.20 4.34 -3.33
CA CYS A 55 15.30 2.89 -3.49
C CYS A 55 14.04 2.19 -2.97
N ARG A 56 13.53 2.59 -1.80
CA ARG A 56 12.30 2.04 -1.21
C ARG A 56 11.08 2.18 -2.11
N ILE A 57 10.82 3.37 -2.64
CA ILE A 57 9.66 3.61 -3.51
C ILE A 57 9.83 2.85 -4.83
N TYR A 58 11.04 2.83 -5.39
CA TYR A 58 11.35 2.07 -6.60
C TYR A 58 11.06 0.57 -6.43
N LEU A 59 11.52 -0.03 -5.33
CA LEU A 59 11.26 -1.43 -4.98
C LEU A 59 9.75 -1.70 -4.81
N MET A 60 9.02 -0.81 -4.13
CA MET A 60 7.57 -0.96 -3.93
C MET A 60 6.81 -0.98 -5.27
N ILE A 61 7.18 -0.09 -6.20
CA ILE A 61 6.58 -0.03 -7.54
C ILE A 61 6.93 -1.29 -8.32
N LEU A 62 8.21 -1.69 -8.34
CA LEU A 62 8.66 -2.89 -9.05
C LEU A 62 7.91 -4.16 -8.59
N ILE A 63 7.79 -4.37 -7.28
CA ILE A 63 7.08 -5.54 -6.74
C ILE A 63 5.62 -5.53 -7.21
N THR A 64 4.97 -4.36 -7.13
CA THR A 64 3.55 -4.21 -7.53
C THR A 64 3.35 -4.44 -9.04
N THR A 65 4.26 -3.93 -9.88
CA THR A 65 4.17 -4.11 -11.34
C THR A 65 4.46 -5.55 -11.75
N ILE A 66 5.45 -6.20 -11.16
CA ILE A 66 5.74 -7.63 -11.41
C ILE A 66 4.51 -8.47 -11.03
N LEU A 67 3.93 -8.24 -9.85
CA LEU A 67 2.72 -8.95 -9.42
C LEU A 67 1.56 -8.76 -10.41
N THR A 68 1.31 -7.51 -10.82
CA THR A 68 0.22 -7.17 -11.75
C THR A 68 0.44 -7.73 -13.15
N ALA A 69 1.68 -7.76 -13.64
CA ALA A 69 2.02 -8.24 -14.98
C ALA A 69 2.05 -9.78 -15.09
N THR A 70 2.46 -10.47 -14.02
CA THR A 70 2.62 -11.94 -14.04
C THR A 70 1.35 -12.69 -13.66
N THR A 71 0.40 -12.04 -12.97
CA THR A 71 -0.80 -12.68 -12.43
C THR A 71 -2.05 -12.34 -13.23
N ARG A 72 -2.83 -13.35 -13.63
CA ARG A 72 -4.13 -13.11 -14.27
C ARG A 72 -5.16 -12.63 -13.23
N PRO A 73 -6.02 -11.64 -13.55
CA PRO A 73 -7.02 -11.14 -12.60
C PRO A 73 -7.95 -12.22 -12.03
N LEU A 74 -8.30 -13.23 -12.84
CA LEU A 74 -9.13 -14.36 -12.41
C LEU A 74 -8.43 -15.25 -11.38
N ASP A 75 -7.12 -15.46 -11.51
CA ASP A 75 -6.37 -16.27 -10.56
C ASP A 75 -6.21 -15.53 -9.22
N LEU A 76 -6.13 -14.20 -9.25
CA LEU A 76 -6.07 -13.34 -8.05
C LEU A 76 -7.36 -13.41 -7.22
N THR A 77 -8.52 -13.46 -7.85
CA THR A 77 -9.80 -13.55 -7.12
C THR A 77 -10.04 -14.93 -6.51
N LEU A 78 -9.55 -15.99 -7.17
CA LEU A 78 -9.52 -17.33 -6.59
C LEU A 78 -8.58 -17.40 -5.38
N ALA A 79 -7.43 -16.72 -5.42
CA ALA A 79 -6.53 -16.61 -4.28
C ALA A 79 -7.14 -15.77 -3.14
N LEU A 80 -7.88 -14.71 -3.47
CA LEU A 80 -8.63 -13.91 -2.50
C LEU A 80 -9.72 -14.72 -1.81
N GLU A 81 -10.41 -15.61 -2.55
CA GLU A 81 -11.37 -16.56 -1.95
C GLU A 81 -10.68 -17.47 -0.91
N ASP A 82 -9.51 -17.99 -1.24
CA ASP A 82 -8.75 -18.86 -0.34
C ASP A 82 -8.26 -18.08 0.90
N LEU A 83 -7.85 -16.82 0.73
CA LEU A 83 -7.48 -15.92 1.82
C LEU A 83 -8.67 -15.53 2.72
N LEU A 84 -9.86 -15.42 2.15
CA LEU A 84 -11.11 -15.14 2.87
C LEU A 84 -11.76 -16.42 3.44
N SER A 85 -11.25 -17.60 3.13
CA SER A 85 -11.76 -18.86 3.67
C SER A 85 -11.84 -18.96 5.21
N PRO A 86 -10.91 -18.42 6.04
CA PRO A 86 -11.07 -18.43 7.49
C PRO A 86 -12.25 -17.58 7.98
N LEU A 87 -12.68 -16.58 7.21
CA LEU A 87 -13.86 -15.77 7.52
C LEU A 87 -15.17 -16.56 7.42
N LYS A 88 -15.16 -17.79 6.90
CA LYS A 88 -16.30 -18.72 6.97
C LYS A 88 -16.70 -19.03 8.43
N LEU A 89 -15.77 -18.94 9.38
CA LEU A 89 -16.06 -19.11 10.81
C LEU A 89 -17.06 -18.07 11.32
N VAL A 90 -17.06 -16.87 10.73
CA VAL A 90 -17.98 -15.76 11.04
C VAL A 90 -19.29 -15.88 10.21
N ARG A 91 -19.58 -17.05 9.63
CA ARG A 91 -20.73 -17.32 8.74
C ARG A 91 -20.81 -16.42 7.49
N PHE A 92 -19.69 -15.82 7.08
CA PHE A 92 -19.65 -15.02 5.86
C PHE A 92 -19.71 -15.92 4.62
N PRO A 93 -20.59 -15.66 3.63
CA PRO A 93 -20.76 -16.51 2.45
C PRO A 93 -19.67 -16.28 1.39
N VAL A 94 -18.43 -16.70 1.70
CA VAL A 94 -17.24 -16.52 0.84
C VAL A 94 -17.43 -17.07 -0.58
N HIS A 95 -18.13 -18.20 -0.72
CA HIS A 95 -18.34 -18.86 -2.02
C HIS A 95 -19.28 -18.09 -2.96
N ILE A 96 -20.35 -17.50 -2.42
CA ILE A 96 -21.28 -16.67 -3.21
C ILE A 96 -20.55 -15.42 -3.68
N LEU A 97 -19.77 -14.79 -2.80
CA LEU A 97 -18.94 -13.64 -3.15
C LEU A 97 -17.93 -13.99 -4.26
N SER A 98 -17.22 -15.12 -4.14
CA SER A 98 -16.29 -15.58 -5.17
C SER A 98 -16.99 -15.79 -6.53
N THR A 99 -18.19 -16.37 -6.53
CA THR A 99 -18.97 -16.56 -7.75
C THR A 99 -19.33 -15.21 -8.39
N ILE A 100 -19.83 -14.25 -7.62
CA ILE A 100 -20.18 -12.90 -8.11
C ILE A 100 -18.95 -12.21 -8.70
N ILE A 101 -17.82 -12.24 -7.99
CA ILE A 101 -16.57 -11.63 -8.46
C ILE A 101 -16.09 -12.31 -9.76
N SER A 102 -16.16 -13.63 -9.84
CA SER A 102 -15.75 -14.37 -11.06
C SER A 102 -16.64 -14.03 -12.26
N ILE A 103 -17.95 -13.84 -12.06
CA ILE A 103 -18.87 -13.38 -13.11
C ILE A 103 -18.54 -11.95 -13.50
N ALA A 104 -18.35 -11.05 -12.53
CA ALA A 104 -18.03 -9.66 -12.77
C ALA A 104 -16.73 -9.48 -13.57
N LEU A 105 -15.66 -10.20 -13.20
CA LEU A 105 -14.39 -10.18 -13.93
C LEU A 105 -14.53 -10.62 -15.37
N ARG A 106 -15.35 -11.65 -15.64
CA ARG A 106 -15.63 -12.11 -17.01
C ARG A 106 -16.47 -11.09 -17.77
N MET A 107 -17.38 -10.39 -17.10
CA MET A 107 -18.29 -9.43 -17.72
C MET A 107 -17.56 -8.14 -18.13
N ILE A 108 -16.49 -7.74 -17.41
CA ILE A 108 -15.72 -6.52 -17.72
C ILE A 108 -15.24 -6.46 -19.18
N PRO A 109 -14.48 -7.45 -19.73
CA PRO A 109 -14.07 -7.43 -21.13
C PRO A 109 -15.25 -7.30 -22.10
N THR A 110 -16.32 -8.07 -21.86
CA THR A 110 -17.49 -8.06 -22.75
C THR A 110 -18.25 -6.72 -22.73
N LEU A 111 -18.28 -6.04 -21.59
CA LEU A 111 -18.89 -4.71 -21.44
C LEU A 111 -18.04 -3.63 -22.12
N ILE A 112 -16.70 -3.74 -22.08
CA ILE A 112 -15.80 -2.85 -22.81
C ILE A 112 -16.03 -2.95 -24.32
N GLU A 113 -16.16 -4.17 -24.84
CA GLU A 113 -16.47 -4.39 -26.26
C GLU A 113 -17.85 -3.85 -26.65
N GLU A 114 -18.87 -4.08 -25.81
CA GLU A 114 -20.22 -3.54 -26.01
C GLU A 114 -20.21 -2.01 -26.01
N THR A 115 -19.49 -1.42 -25.06
CA THR A 115 -19.32 0.03 -24.97
C THR A 115 -18.69 0.58 -26.25
N GLY A 116 -17.67 -0.11 -26.79
CA GLY A 116 -17.06 0.24 -28.06
C GLY A 116 -18.03 0.17 -29.25
N ARG A 117 -18.90 -0.85 -29.30
CA ARG A 117 -19.95 -0.98 -30.33
C ARG A 117 -21.01 0.11 -30.22
N ILE A 118 -21.56 0.33 -29.03
CA ILE A 118 -22.57 1.35 -28.76
C ILE A 118 -22.00 2.73 -29.08
N MET A 119 -20.76 3.01 -28.68
CA MET A 119 -20.10 4.29 -28.94
C MET A 119 -19.96 4.56 -30.45
N LYS A 120 -19.55 3.56 -31.24
CA LYS A 120 -19.50 3.69 -32.71
C LYS A 120 -20.89 3.91 -33.31
N ALA A 121 -21.90 3.17 -32.86
CA ALA A 121 -23.27 3.31 -33.35
C ALA A 121 -23.88 4.69 -33.04
N GLN A 122 -23.64 5.22 -31.84
CA GLN A 122 -24.11 6.56 -31.44
C GLN A 122 -23.34 7.67 -32.17
N ALA A 123 -22.04 7.48 -32.43
CA ALA A 123 -21.27 8.39 -33.27
C ALA A 123 -21.83 8.46 -34.70
N SER A 124 -22.24 7.33 -35.29
CA SER A 124 -22.93 7.30 -36.58
C SER A 124 -24.30 7.99 -36.57
N ARG A 125 -24.94 8.12 -35.40
CA ARG A 125 -26.19 8.87 -35.19
C ARG A 125 -25.95 10.35 -34.86
N GLY A 126 -24.70 10.84 -34.99
CA GLY A 126 -24.35 12.24 -34.81
C GLY A 126 -24.06 12.65 -33.37
N VAL A 127 -23.91 11.71 -32.44
CA VAL A 127 -23.49 12.02 -31.07
C VAL A 127 -21.98 12.26 -31.04
N ASP A 128 -21.57 13.48 -30.71
CA ASP A 128 -20.15 13.81 -30.49
C ASP A 128 -19.76 13.53 -29.03
N PHE A 129 -18.75 12.67 -28.85
CA PHE A 129 -18.19 12.31 -27.55
C PHE A 129 -16.91 13.07 -27.19
N LYS A 130 -16.27 13.70 -28.18
CA LYS A 130 -14.96 14.35 -28.02
C LYS A 130 -15.09 15.85 -27.84
N ASN A 131 -16.01 16.49 -28.56
CA ASN A 131 -16.18 17.94 -28.54
C ASN A 131 -17.45 18.36 -27.76
N GLY A 132 -17.48 19.61 -27.30
CA GLY A 132 -18.64 20.21 -26.63
C GLY A 132 -18.35 20.73 -25.22
N HIS A 133 -19.28 21.51 -24.67
CA HIS A 133 -19.21 21.98 -23.29
C HIS A 133 -19.55 20.83 -22.31
N PHE A 134 -19.32 21.06 -21.01
CA PHE A 134 -19.60 20.06 -19.98
C PHE A 134 -21.04 19.51 -20.03
N LYS A 135 -22.03 20.37 -20.33
CA LYS A 135 -23.45 19.97 -20.48
C LYS A 135 -23.67 19.00 -21.64
N ASP A 136 -23.01 19.23 -22.77
CA ASP A 136 -23.12 18.37 -23.96
C ASP A 136 -22.47 17.01 -23.70
N LYS A 137 -21.37 16.99 -22.94
CA LYS A 137 -20.68 15.77 -22.53
C LYS A 137 -21.51 14.89 -21.60
N ILE A 138 -22.31 15.50 -20.72
CA ILE A 138 -23.27 14.75 -19.88
C ILE A 138 -24.34 14.11 -20.78
N LYS A 139 -24.91 14.89 -21.71
CA LYS A 139 -25.95 14.39 -22.63
C LYS A 139 -25.45 13.28 -23.56
N SER A 140 -24.21 13.36 -24.03
CA SER A 140 -23.62 12.28 -24.83
C SER A 140 -23.35 11.04 -23.98
N THR A 141 -22.87 11.20 -22.74
CA THR A 141 -22.61 10.07 -21.84
C THR A 141 -23.90 9.31 -21.47
N THR A 142 -25.03 10.01 -21.26
CA THR A 142 -26.31 9.34 -20.97
C THR A 142 -26.80 8.48 -22.13
N ALA A 143 -26.53 8.89 -23.39
CA ALA A 143 -26.84 8.10 -24.58
C ALA A 143 -26.04 6.79 -24.69
N LEU A 144 -24.92 6.66 -23.96
CA LEU A 144 -24.16 5.40 -23.83
C LEU A 144 -24.61 4.57 -22.63
N ILE A 145 -24.83 5.21 -21.47
CA ILE A 145 -25.12 4.51 -20.21
C ILE A 145 -26.44 3.74 -20.32
N ILE A 146 -27.50 4.36 -20.85
CA ILE A 146 -28.83 3.73 -20.87
C ILE A 146 -28.82 2.43 -21.69
N PRO A 147 -28.34 2.40 -22.96
CA PRO A 147 -28.27 1.14 -23.72
C PRO A 147 -27.35 0.10 -23.09
N LEU A 148 -26.22 0.52 -22.51
CA LEU A 148 -25.28 -0.39 -21.87
C LEU A 148 -25.90 -1.07 -20.64
N LEU A 149 -26.65 -0.31 -19.83
CA LEU A 149 -27.33 -0.80 -18.64
C LEU A 149 -28.43 -1.80 -18.99
N VAL A 150 -29.27 -1.50 -20.00
CA VAL A 150 -30.28 -2.44 -20.50
C VAL A 150 -29.63 -3.73 -21.02
N SER A 151 -28.55 -3.61 -21.79
CA SER A 151 -27.78 -4.78 -22.27
C SER A 151 -27.19 -5.61 -21.12
N ALA A 152 -26.68 -4.95 -20.08
CA ALA A 152 -26.13 -5.63 -18.91
C ALA A 152 -27.21 -6.38 -18.11
N PHE A 153 -28.39 -5.80 -17.94
CA PHE A 153 -29.52 -6.49 -17.27
C PHE A 153 -29.99 -7.70 -18.06
N GLN A 154 -30.15 -7.58 -19.39
CA GLN A 154 -30.51 -8.74 -20.22
C GLN A 154 -29.50 -9.87 -20.08
N LYS A 155 -28.20 -9.56 -20.14
CA LYS A 155 -27.14 -10.56 -19.96
C LYS A 155 -27.17 -11.20 -18.57
N ALA A 156 -27.52 -10.43 -17.54
CA ALA A 156 -27.65 -10.94 -16.18
C ALA A 156 -28.85 -11.89 -16.04
N GLU A 157 -29.99 -11.57 -16.65
CA GLU A 157 -31.18 -12.43 -16.70
C GLU A 157 -30.90 -13.72 -17.49
N ASP A 158 -30.30 -13.61 -18.67
CA ASP A 158 -29.93 -14.77 -19.50
C ASP A 158 -28.95 -15.70 -18.73
N LEU A 159 -28.00 -15.11 -18.00
CA LEU A 159 -27.08 -15.86 -17.14
C LEU A 159 -27.82 -16.53 -15.97
N ALA A 160 -28.76 -15.85 -15.32
CA ALA A 160 -29.55 -16.40 -14.23
C ALA A 160 -30.40 -17.60 -14.71
N TYR A 161 -31.14 -17.46 -15.82
CA TYR A 161 -31.89 -18.57 -16.40
C TYR A 161 -30.99 -19.74 -16.82
N ALA A 162 -29.81 -19.46 -17.38
CA ALA A 162 -28.84 -20.50 -17.72
C ALA A 162 -28.25 -21.19 -16.46
N MET A 163 -28.12 -20.47 -15.35
CA MET A 163 -27.68 -21.03 -14.07
C MET A 163 -28.76 -21.92 -13.46
N ASP A 164 -30.03 -21.48 -13.48
CA ASP A 164 -31.17 -22.26 -12.99
C ASP A 164 -31.38 -23.54 -13.82
N ALA A 165 -31.30 -23.45 -15.15
CA ALA A 165 -31.40 -24.59 -16.04
C ALA A 165 -30.27 -25.64 -15.82
N ARG A 166 -29.11 -25.20 -15.32
CA ARG A 166 -27.99 -26.09 -14.93
C ARG A 166 -28.11 -26.60 -13.50
N GLY A 167 -29.17 -26.26 -12.77
CA GLY A 167 -29.37 -26.64 -11.37
C GLY A 167 -28.39 -25.95 -10.41
N TYR A 168 -28.02 -24.69 -10.67
CA TYR A 168 -27.14 -23.94 -9.77
C TYR A 168 -27.88 -23.60 -8.46
N ASP A 169 -27.48 -24.24 -7.35
CA ASP A 169 -27.89 -23.85 -5.99
C ASP A 169 -26.77 -23.05 -5.27
N PRO A 170 -26.98 -21.79 -4.86
CA PRO A 170 -26.00 -20.97 -4.13
C PRO A 170 -25.66 -21.48 -2.71
N HIS A 171 -26.56 -22.24 -2.07
CA HIS A 171 -26.43 -22.68 -0.68
C HIS A 171 -25.95 -24.12 -0.53
N ALA A 172 -25.97 -24.90 -1.62
CA ALA A 172 -25.45 -26.26 -1.63
C ALA A 172 -23.92 -26.32 -1.42
N LYS A 173 -23.45 -27.45 -0.87
CA LYS A 173 -22.02 -27.73 -0.71
C LYS A 173 -21.37 -27.94 -2.09
N ARG A 174 -20.41 -27.10 -2.45
CA ARG A 174 -19.78 -27.05 -3.78
C ARG A 174 -18.40 -27.72 -3.80
N THR A 175 -18.04 -28.25 -4.96
CA THR A 175 -16.67 -28.67 -5.31
C THR A 175 -16.04 -27.68 -6.28
N ARG A 176 -14.73 -27.44 -6.18
CA ARG A 176 -13.99 -26.53 -7.07
C ARG A 176 -13.46 -27.32 -8.27
N TYR A 177 -13.56 -26.79 -9.49
CA TYR A 177 -12.92 -27.42 -10.66
C TYR A 177 -11.44 -27.00 -10.79
N ARG A 178 -11.17 -25.71 -10.57
CA ARG A 178 -9.83 -25.13 -10.64
C ARG A 178 -9.16 -25.26 -9.28
N HIS A 179 -8.25 -26.22 -9.13
CA HIS A 179 -7.41 -26.34 -7.94
C HIS A 179 -6.02 -25.80 -8.24
N TYR A 180 -5.52 -24.89 -7.39
CA TYR A 180 -4.12 -24.48 -7.42
C TYR A 180 -3.30 -25.60 -6.75
N ARG A 181 -2.47 -26.30 -7.52
CA ARG A 181 -1.57 -27.31 -6.97
C ARG A 181 -0.29 -26.60 -6.55
N ILE A 182 0.05 -26.72 -5.28
CA ILE A 182 1.30 -26.16 -4.74
C ILE A 182 2.44 -27.00 -5.30
N HIS A 183 3.35 -26.37 -6.02
CA HIS A 183 4.57 -27.02 -6.50
C HIS A 183 5.73 -26.78 -5.53
N PHE A 184 6.72 -27.68 -5.51
CA PHE A 184 7.94 -27.53 -4.72
C PHE A 184 8.64 -26.15 -4.85
N PRO A 185 8.82 -25.57 -6.06
CA PRO A 185 9.38 -24.22 -6.18
C PRO A 185 8.54 -23.17 -5.46
N ASP A 186 7.21 -23.31 -5.41
CA ASP A 186 6.33 -22.34 -4.74
C ASP A 186 6.55 -22.36 -3.22
N VAL A 187 6.74 -23.56 -2.65
CA VAL A 187 7.03 -23.73 -1.22
C VAL A 187 8.39 -23.15 -0.86
N LEU A 188 9.41 -23.42 -1.68
CA LEU A 188 10.76 -22.90 -1.46
C LEU A 188 10.77 -21.36 -1.52
N LEU A 189 10.10 -20.78 -2.51
CA LEU A 189 9.98 -19.33 -2.67
C LEU A 189 9.20 -18.70 -1.51
N PHE A 190 8.13 -19.35 -1.04
CA PHE A 190 7.37 -18.89 0.11
C PHE A 190 8.22 -18.90 1.39
N ILE A 191 8.94 -19.98 1.68
CA ILE A 191 9.83 -20.07 2.85
C ILE A 191 10.93 -19.01 2.79
N PHE A 192 11.55 -18.84 1.61
CA PHE A 192 12.58 -17.82 1.41
C PHE A 192 12.04 -16.40 1.63
N GLY A 193 10.85 -16.09 1.10
CA GLY A 193 10.20 -14.80 1.30
C GLY A 193 9.84 -14.52 2.76
N VAL A 194 9.27 -15.50 3.46
CA VAL A 194 8.96 -15.38 4.90
C VAL A 194 10.24 -15.22 5.71
N GLY A 195 11.30 -15.96 5.37
CA GLY A 195 12.61 -15.84 6.01
C GLY A 195 13.18 -14.42 5.90
N ILE A 196 13.17 -13.83 4.70
CA ILE A 196 13.61 -12.44 4.49
C ILE A 196 12.75 -11.47 5.30
N ALA A 197 11.42 -11.62 5.28
CA ALA A 197 10.52 -10.74 6.03
C ALA A 197 10.77 -10.81 7.54
N CYS A 198 10.96 -12.01 8.10
CA CYS A 198 11.30 -12.20 9.51
C CYS A 198 12.65 -11.57 9.86
N ILE A 199 13.66 -11.70 8.99
CA ILE A 199 14.97 -11.06 9.19
C ILE A 199 14.82 -9.54 9.19
N ILE A 200 14.07 -8.96 8.25
CA ILE A 200 13.83 -7.50 8.20
C ILE A 200 13.12 -7.02 9.46
N ILE A 201 12.08 -7.73 9.92
CA ILE A 201 11.36 -7.38 11.15
C ILE A 201 12.29 -7.50 12.36
N ALA A 202 13.10 -8.56 12.45
CA ALA A 202 14.06 -8.73 13.54
C ALA A 202 15.08 -7.58 13.56
N GLN A 203 15.66 -7.21 12.42
CA GLN A 203 16.57 -6.07 12.33
C GLN A 203 15.88 -4.75 12.73
N SER A 204 14.64 -4.54 12.27
CA SER A 204 13.86 -3.35 12.65
C SER A 204 13.57 -3.28 14.14
N VAL A 205 13.28 -4.41 14.78
CA VAL A 205 13.02 -4.48 16.23
C VAL A 205 14.31 -4.25 17.02
N THR A 206 15.43 -4.85 16.61
CA THR A 206 16.73 -4.66 17.28
C THR A 206 17.22 -3.22 17.20
N ILE A 207 17.08 -2.55 16.04
CA ILE A 207 17.43 -1.14 15.88
C ILE A 207 16.50 -0.25 16.74
N GLY A 208 15.20 -0.58 16.81
CA GLY A 208 14.25 0.14 17.66
C GLY A 208 14.54 0.00 19.16
N GLN A 209 14.99 -1.19 19.60
CA GLN A 209 15.42 -1.43 20.97
C GLN A 209 16.72 -0.70 21.32
N TYR A 210 17.67 -0.65 20.39
CA TYR A 210 18.88 0.16 20.53
C TYR A 210 18.51 1.63 20.76
N GLU A 211 17.76 2.27 19.85
CA GLU A 211 17.41 3.70 19.97
C GLU A 211 16.62 4.00 21.26
N THR A 212 15.70 3.11 21.65
CA THR A 212 14.94 3.28 22.90
C THR A 212 15.79 3.09 24.14
N PHE A 213 16.74 2.15 24.16
CA PHE A 213 17.67 1.94 25.28
C PHE A 213 18.60 3.14 25.49
N TYR A 214 19.17 3.71 24.42
CA TYR A 214 20.03 4.90 24.53
C TYR A 214 19.27 6.13 25.03
N GLN A 215 17.99 6.29 24.67
CA GLN A 215 17.17 7.37 25.24
C GLN A 215 16.69 7.07 26.66
N LEU A 216 16.51 5.78 27.01
CA LEU A 216 16.17 5.35 28.37
C LEU A 216 17.32 5.54 29.34
N TRP A 217 18.55 5.30 28.88
CA TRP A 217 19.73 5.26 29.72
C TRP A 217 20.80 6.15 29.12
N HIS A 218 20.64 7.46 29.33
CA HIS A 218 21.61 8.46 28.90
C HIS A 218 22.25 9.11 30.12
N TRP A 219 23.56 9.31 30.01
CA TRP A 219 24.33 10.07 30.98
C TRP A 219 24.02 11.55 30.81
N ASP A 220 23.42 12.17 31.83
CA ASP A 220 23.20 13.61 31.84
C ASP A 220 24.44 14.31 32.41
N ASN A 221 25.20 14.93 31.52
CA ASN A 221 26.43 15.64 31.85
C ASN A 221 26.21 16.83 32.80
N ASN A 222 24.98 17.33 32.94
CA ASN A 222 24.69 18.47 33.80
C ASN A 222 24.42 18.06 35.26
N SER A 223 23.91 16.84 35.48
CA SER A 223 23.66 16.27 36.80
C SER A 223 24.68 15.22 37.23
N ASN A 224 25.63 14.85 36.34
CA ASN A 224 26.63 13.80 36.55
C ASN A 224 26.01 12.49 37.08
N ALA A 225 24.82 12.16 36.58
CA ALA A 225 24.06 11.01 37.00
C ALA A 225 23.46 10.29 35.77
N TRP A 226 23.27 8.99 35.91
CA TRP A 226 22.48 8.21 34.97
C TRP A 226 21.00 8.53 35.18
N ILE A 227 20.36 9.13 34.18
CA ILE A 227 18.94 9.47 34.25
C ILE A 227 18.15 8.46 33.43
N PHE A 228 17.11 7.90 34.06
CA PHE A 228 16.15 7.04 33.37
C PHE A 228 15.17 7.90 32.55
N GLY A 229 15.32 7.88 31.23
CA GLY A 229 14.48 8.61 30.28
C GLY A 229 13.07 8.02 30.15
N LYS A 230 12.09 8.86 29.75
CA LYS A 230 10.69 8.43 29.55
C LYS A 230 10.54 7.56 28.30
N ILE A 231 9.94 6.39 28.46
CA ILE A 231 9.58 5.47 27.36
C ILE A 231 8.58 6.17 26.42
N LYS A 232 9.00 6.49 25.18
CA LYS A 232 8.09 6.81 24.08
C LYS A 232 7.82 5.55 23.27
N THR A 233 7.01 4.64 23.81
CA THR A 233 6.34 3.62 23.00
C THR A 233 5.26 4.32 22.20
N GLY A 234 5.40 4.36 20.87
CA GLY A 234 4.50 5.05 19.94
C GLY A 234 3.05 4.53 19.90
N PHE A 235 2.58 3.81 20.91
CA PHE A 235 1.21 3.30 20.98
C PHE A 235 0.55 3.32 22.36
N LEU A 236 1.30 3.37 23.47
CA LEU A 236 0.70 3.57 24.81
C LEU A 236 1.73 4.18 25.76
N GLN A 237 1.42 5.35 26.30
CA GLN A 237 2.26 6.06 27.25
C GLN A 237 1.93 5.56 28.67
N ILE A 238 2.44 4.39 29.05
CA ILE A 238 2.26 3.88 30.41
C ILE A 238 3.25 4.62 31.33
N ARG A 239 2.71 5.56 32.11
CA ARG A 239 3.43 6.20 33.23
C ARG A 239 3.40 5.22 34.41
N ILE A 240 4.53 4.58 34.70
CA ILE A 240 4.73 3.86 35.97
C ILE A 240 5.36 4.87 36.93
N PRO A 241 4.65 5.36 37.96
CA PRO A 241 5.26 6.16 39.02
C PRO A 241 5.92 5.22 40.05
N HIS A 242 7.10 5.60 40.52
CA HIS A 242 7.92 4.97 41.56
C HIS A 242 8.68 3.69 41.23
N ILE A 243 9.95 3.86 40.79
CA ILE A 243 11.02 2.84 40.84
C ILE A 243 12.28 3.42 41.54
N ASP A 244 12.20 4.65 42.04
CA ASP A 244 13.28 5.39 42.71
C ASP A 244 13.74 4.76 44.04
N GLU A 245 12.97 3.85 44.64
CA GLU A 245 13.37 3.16 45.88
C GLU A 245 14.10 1.82 45.67
N PHE A 246 14.14 1.25 44.45
CA PHE A 246 14.63 -0.14 44.28
C PHE A 246 16.13 -0.26 43.95
N VAL A 247 16.82 0.83 43.57
CA VAL A 247 18.21 0.77 43.06
C VAL A 247 19.25 1.34 44.03
N LEU A 248 18.85 1.98 45.14
CA LEU A 248 19.77 2.52 46.16
C LEU A 248 19.94 1.64 47.41
N GLY A 249 19.40 0.42 47.41
CA GLY A 249 19.67 -0.56 48.45
C GLY A 249 20.50 -1.70 47.88
N TRP A 250 21.82 -1.51 47.73
CA TRP A 250 22.96 -2.43 47.90
C TRP A 250 24.23 -1.74 47.40
#